data_AF-A0A1F4ESM3-F1
#
_entry.id   AF-A0A1F4ESM3-F1
#
_cell.length_a   1.000
_cell.length_b   1.000
_cell.length_c   1.000
_cell.angle_alpha   90.00
_cell.angle_beta   90.00
_cell.angle_gamma   90.00
#
_symmetry.space_group_name_H-M   'P 1'
#
loop_
_entity.id
_entity.type
_entity.pdbx_description
1 polymer ?
#
loop_
_entity_poly.entity_id
_entity_poly.type
_entity_poly.pdbx_seq_one_letter_code
_entity_poly.pdbx_strand_id
1 'polypeptide(L)'
;MRGVTLLELVVTMVVLGVIAAVAAVFVQPAFESYFATQRRAEVADVADTAMRRVTRDIRLALPNSARVDATNRFLEILLTKNGGRYRALNDDDNPAATAEDPLDFSAPDSSFDTLGPLPATGDQQVQPNDYVAIHNLGIAGANAYDPAAADPNIARIAAFGAGALANEQRITLAAATRFPLESPGRRFFVVSGPATYACLGVGTAAGEGTGTLRLWSGYAIEPRGGLPPTTLPAGATEALLANNVSACQLDYTALPMLGRGLVGVRLGITRANETVTLFFEAQINNVP
;
A
#
# COMPACT_ATOMS: atom_id res chain seq x y z
N MET A 1 31.85 18.08 -70.38
CA MET A 1 31.18 18.54 -69.14
C MET A 1 30.36 19.76 -69.52
N ARG A 2 29.02 19.65 -69.54
CA ARG A 2 28.16 20.82 -69.71
C ARG A 2 28.17 21.58 -68.39
N GLY A 3 28.64 22.82 -68.41
CA GLY A 3 28.65 23.69 -67.22
C GLY A 3 27.22 24.10 -66.87
N VAL A 4 26.87 24.02 -65.59
CA VAL A 4 25.61 24.52 -65.04
C VAL A 4 25.57 26.04 -65.24
N THR A 5 24.46 26.57 -65.73
CA THR A 5 24.31 28.02 -65.89
C THR A 5 24.02 28.69 -64.54
N LEU A 6 24.44 29.94 -64.36
CA LEU A 6 24.17 30.71 -63.14
C LEU A 6 22.67 30.75 -62.80
N LEU A 7 21.82 30.82 -63.82
CA LEU A 7 20.36 30.81 -63.68
C LEU A 7 19.85 29.48 -63.11
N GLU A 8 20.37 28.36 -63.61
CA GLU A 8 19.99 27.01 -63.17
C GLU A 8 20.40 26.76 -61.71
N LEU A 9 21.55 27.29 -61.29
CA LEU A 9 22.00 27.23 -59.89
C LEU A 9 21.16 28.11 -58.95
N VAL A 10 20.76 29.31 -59.40
CA VAL A 10 19.87 30.18 -58.60
C VAL A 10 18.48 29.57 -58.45
N VAL A 11 17.88 29.06 -59.53
CA VAL A 11 16.54 28.45 -59.49
C VAL A 11 16.53 27.22 -58.58
N THR A 12 17.55 26.37 -58.65
CA THR A 12 17.65 25.18 -57.78
C THR A 12 17.79 25.53 -56.31
N MET A 13 18.60 26.53 -55.95
CA MET A 13 18.72 27.01 -54.57
C MET A 13 17.39 27.57 -54.04
N VAL A 14 16.67 28.35 -54.87
CA VAL A 14 15.36 28.90 -54.48
C VAL A 14 14.33 27.79 -54.27
N VAL A 15 14.25 26.82 -55.20
CA VAL A 15 13.31 25.70 -55.09
C VAL A 15 13.63 24.82 -53.87
N LEU A 16 14.91 24.51 -53.63
CA LEU A 16 15.34 23.80 -52.42
C LEU A 16 14.99 24.57 -51.15
N GLY A 17 15.16 25.89 -51.14
CA GLY A 17 14.80 26.74 -50.01
C GLY A 17 13.29 26.70 -49.71
N VAL A 18 12.44 26.78 -50.73
CA VAL A 18 10.98 26.69 -50.56
C VAL A 18 10.57 25.30 -50.07
N ILE A 19 11.12 24.22 -50.65
CA ILE A 19 10.81 22.86 -50.22
C ILE A 19 11.28 22.61 -48.79
N ALA A 20 12.48 23.07 -48.42
CA ALA A 20 13.01 22.94 -47.07
C ALA A 20 12.16 23.71 -46.05
N ALA A 21 11.68 24.92 -46.39
CA ALA A 21 10.80 25.69 -45.53
C ALA A 21 9.44 25.00 -45.33
N VAL A 22 8.84 24.50 -46.42
CA VAL A 22 7.58 23.73 -46.35
C VAL A 22 7.77 22.46 -45.53
N ALA A 23 8.86 21.72 -45.78
CA ALA A 23 9.18 20.51 -45.03
C ALA A 23 9.39 20.80 -43.54
N ALA A 24 10.07 21.89 -43.17
CA ALA A 24 10.27 22.27 -41.78
C ALA A 24 8.93 22.49 -41.04
N VAL A 25 7.98 23.17 -41.68
CA VAL A 25 6.64 23.44 -41.11
C VAL A 25 5.84 22.17 -40.85
N PHE A 26 6.02 21.12 -41.66
CA PHE A 26 5.27 19.86 -41.49
C PHE A 26 6.01 18.80 -40.67
N VAL A 27 7.34 18.72 -40.80
CA VAL A 27 8.15 17.67 -40.20
C VAL A 27 8.44 17.94 -38.72
N GLN A 28 8.66 19.22 -38.33
CA GLN A 28 8.90 19.55 -36.91
C GLN A 28 7.70 19.20 -36.02
N PRO A 29 6.45 19.61 -36.34
CA PRO A 29 5.29 19.23 -35.54
C PRO A 29 5.05 17.72 -35.50
N ALA A 30 5.37 17.00 -36.59
CA ALA A 30 5.24 15.55 -36.63
C ALA A 30 6.17 14.87 -35.61
N PHE A 31 7.45 15.26 -35.54
CA PHE A 31 8.36 14.74 -34.53
C PHE A 31 7.99 15.17 -33.11
N GLU A 32 7.61 16.43 -32.91
CA GLU A 32 7.16 16.91 -31.60
C GLU A 32 5.93 16.14 -31.09
N SER A 33 4.97 15.88 -31.97
CA SER A 33 3.78 15.08 -31.65
C SER A 33 4.10 13.63 -31.29
N TYR A 34 5.09 13.03 -31.97
CA TYR A 34 5.57 11.68 -31.66
C TYR A 34 6.18 11.61 -30.26
N PHE A 35 7.10 12.53 -29.93
CA PHE A 35 7.71 12.57 -28.60
C PHE A 35 6.73 12.97 -27.49
N ALA A 36 5.76 13.83 -27.79
CA ALA A 36 4.68 14.15 -26.86
C ALA A 36 3.83 12.91 -26.55
N THR A 37 3.49 12.13 -27.57
CA THR A 37 2.74 10.87 -27.40
C THR A 37 3.52 9.86 -26.55
N GLN A 38 4.82 9.70 -26.79
CA GLN A 38 5.67 8.83 -25.97
C GLN A 38 5.75 9.27 -24.50
N ARG A 39 5.92 10.57 -24.24
CA ARG A 39 5.93 11.10 -22.86
C ARG A 39 4.60 10.86 -22.14
N ARG A 40 3.46 11.06 -22.81
CA ARG A 40 2.13 10.79 -22.26
C ARG A 40 1.97 9.34 -21.86
N ALA A 41 2.40 8.42 -22.73
CA ALA A 41 2.36 7.00 -22.46
C ALA A 41 3.21 6.64 -21.22
N GLU A 42 4.45 7.12 -21.15
CA GLU A 42 5.33 6.85 -20.00
C GLU A 42 4.76 7.41 -18.69
N VAL A 43 4.21 8.64 -18.71
CA VAL A 43 3.57 9.25 -17.53
C VAL A 43 2.35 8.45 -17.09
N ALA A 44 1.51 8.03 -18.04
CA ALA A 44 0.34 7.20 -17.74
C ALA A 44 0.75 5.84 -17.17
N ASP A 45 1.77 5.18 -17.71
CA ASP A 45 2.25 3.87 -17.25
C ASP A 45 2.82 3.91 -15.83
N VAL A 46 3.59 4.96 -15.49
CA VAL A 46 4.10 5.19 -14.13
C VAL A 46 2.94 5.40 -13.17
N ALA A 47 2.00 6.26 -13.52
CA ALA A 47 0.85 6.56 -12.69
C ALA A 47 -0.01 5.29 -12.48
N ASP A 48 -0.34 4.55 -13.54
CA ASP A 48 -1.09 3.29 -13.47
C ASP A 48 -0.41 2.25 -12.59
N THR A 49 0.91 2.07 -12.74
CA THR A 49 1.68 1.09 -11.96
C THR A 49 1.69 1.45 -10.47
N ALA A 50 1.92 2.73 -10.15
CA ALA A 50 1.85 3.23 -8.78
C ALA A 50 0.46 3.00 -8.17
N MET A 51 -0.59 3.36 -8.90
CA MET A 51 -1.98 3.24 -8.44
C MET A 51 -2.41 1.78 -8.26
N ARG A 52 -2.01 0.87 -9.16
CA ARG A 52 -2.28 -0.57 -9.01
C ARG A 52 -1.61 -1.16 -7.77
N ARG A 53 -0.38 -0.73 -7.47
CA ARG A 53 0.32 -1.15 -6.24
C ARG A 53 -0.40 -0.65 -4.99
N VAL A 54 -0.67 0.66 -4.92
CA VAL A 54 -1.39 1.28 -3.79
C VAL A 54 -2.74 0.59 -3.55
N THR A 55 -3.50 0.35 -4.61
CA THR A 55 -4.80 -0.33 -4.55
C THR A 55 -4.72 -1.74 -3.98
N ARG A 56 -3.71 -2.52 -4.43
CA ARG A 56 -3.52 -3.89 -3.98
C ARG A 56 -3.28 -3.92 -2.47
N ASP A 57 -2.41 -3.05 -2.02
CA ASP A 57 -2.01 -2.95 -0.62
C ASP A 57 -3.18 -2.45 0.25
N ILE A 58 -3.97 -1.48 -0.21
CA ILE A 58 -5.20 -1.04 0.48
C ILE A 58 -6.19 -2.19 0.68
N ARG A 59 -6.35 -3.07 -0.31
CA ARG A 59 -7.24 -4.25 -0.17
C ARG A 59 -6.74 -5.26 0.86
N LEU A 60 -5.46 -5.21 1.21
CA LEU A 60 -4.82 -6.03 2.23
C LEU A 60 -4.66 -5.28 3.57
N ALA A 61 -5.23 -4.09 3.69
CA ALA A 61 -5.20 -3.35 4.95
C ALA A 61 -5.97 -4.11 6.04
N LEU A 62 -5.41 -4.12 7.25
CA LEU A 62 -6.09 -4.62 8.43
C LEU A 62 -7.39 -3.82 8.62
N PRO A 63 -8.52 -4.47 8.94
CA PRO A 63 -9.78 -3.80 9.25
C PRO A 63 -9.56 -2.64 10.23
N ASN A 64 -10.10 -1.45 9.92
CA ASN A 64 -10.01 -0.26 10.76
C ASN A 64 -8.59 0.27 11.04
N SER A 65 -7.60 -0.06 10.21
CA SER A 65 -6.22 0.44 10.35
C SER A 65 -5.89 1.66 9.48
N ALA A 66 -6.70 1.98 8.47
CA ALA A 66 -6.38 3.10 7.59
C ALA A 66 -6.49 4.44 8.33
N ARG A 67 -5.43 5.24 8.24
CA ARG A 67 -5.38 6.61 8.77
C ARG A 67 -4.69 7.55 7.79
N VAL A 68 -5.24 8.75 7.66
CA VAL A 68 -4.69 9.82 6.83
C VAL A 68 -4.33 11.02 7.71
N ASP A 69 -3.34 11.78 7.30
CA ASP A 69 -3.01 13.03 7.97
C ASP A 69 -3.95 14.17 7.58
N ALA A 70 -3.90 15.27 8.33
CA ALA A 70 -4.76 16.44 8.06
C ALA A 70 -4.48 17.13 6.71
N THR A 71 -3.32 16.90 6.09
CA THR A 71 -2.99 17.46 4.77
C THR A 71 -3.40 16.56 3.60
N ASN A 72 -3.89 15.34 3.87
CA ASN A 72 -4.20 14.31 2.87
C ASN A 72 -2.99 13.95 1.99
N ARG A 73 -1.80 13.91 2.58
CA ARG A 73 -0.52 13.61 1.91
C ARG A 73 0.16 12.36 2.43
N PHE A 74 -0.29 11.86 3.56
CA PHE A 74 0.19 10.65 4.17
C PHE A 74 -1.00 9.74 4.44
N LEU A 75 -0.93 8.51 3.91
CA LEU A 75 -1.88 7.44 4.22
C LEU A 75 -1.09 6.30 4.81
N GLU A 76 -1.43 5.87 6.01
CA GLU A 76 -0.86 4.68 6.63
C GLU A 76 -1.92 3.60 6.79
N ILE A 77 -1.49 2.37 6.55
CA ILE A 77 -2.26 1.14 6.77
C ILE A 77 -1.38 0.12 7.48
N LEU A 78 -1.99 -0.83 8.19
CA LEU A 78 -1.31 -2.05 8.62
C LEU A 78 -1.56 -3.12 7.56
N LEU A 79 -0.51 -3.65 6.94
CA LEU A 79 -0.65 -4.67 5.91
C LEU A 79 -0.86 -6.04 6.54
N THR A 80 -1.89 -6.73 6.09
CA THR A 80 -2.12 -8.15 6.39
C THR A 80 -1.58 -9.01 5.26
N LYS A 81 -0.99 -10.15 5.62
CA LYS A 81 -0.55 -11.16 4.63
C LYS A 81 -1.28 -12.49 4.76
N ASN A 82 -1.89 -12.74 5.91
CA ASN A 82 -2.61 -13.96 6.22
C ASN A 82 -3.64 -13.70 7.32
N GLY A 83 -4.43 -14.69 7.67
CA GLY A 83 -5.43 -14.64 8.73
C GLY A 83 -6.27 -15.89 8.72
N GLY A 84 -7.02 -16.11 9.78
CA GLY A 84 -7.79 -17.34 9.94
C GLY A 84 -8.76 -17.24 11.09
N ARG A 85 -9.21 -18.41 11.55
CA ARG A 85 -9.99 -18.51 12.78
C ARG A 85 -9.13 -19.09 13.88
N TYR A 86 -9.18 -18.52 15.07
CA TYR A 86 -8.56 -19.12 16.25
C TYR A 86 -9.49 -20.18 16.84
N ARG A 87 -8.90 -21.18 17.50
CA ARG A 87 -9.61 -22.13 18.32
C ARG A 87 -10.11 -21.41 19.57
N ALA A 88 -11.39 -21.55 19.86
CA ALA A 88 -12.01 -20.91 21.03
C ALA A 88 -12.55 -21.91 22.06
N LEU A 89 -12.58 -23.20 21.71
CA LEU A 89 -13.01 -24.30 22.57
C LEU A 89 -12.16 -25.53 22.27
N ASN A 90 -12.02 -26.40 23.27
CA ASN A 90 -11.49 -27.74 23.07
C ASN A 90 -12.52 -28.62 22.35
N ASP A 91 -12.03 -29.67 21.69
CA ASP A 91 -12.87 -30.75 21.20
C ASP A 91 -13.20 -31.70 22.35
N ASP A 92 -14.43 -31.61 22.86
CA ASP A 92 -14.91 -32.39 24.00
C ASP A 92 -14.94 -33.91 23.72
N ASP A 93 -14.93 -34.32 22.45
CA ASP A 93 -14.92 -35.73 22.03
C ASP A 93 -13.50 -36.30 21.86
N ASN A 94 -12.46 -35.47 21.99
CA ASN A 94 -11.07 -35.86 21.83
C ASN A 94 -10.38 -36.07 23.19
N PRO A 95 -10.03 -37.32 23.58
CA PRO A 95 -9.31 -37.58 24.84
C PRO A 95 -7.89 -36.99 24.89
N ALA A 96 -7.38 -36.43 23.77
CA ALA A 96 -6.15 -35.66 23.71
C ALA A 96 -6.31 -34.16 24.07
N ALA A 97 -7.43 -33.77 24.69
CA ALA A 97 -7.76 -32.41 25.16
C ALA A 97 -6.71 -31.73 26.06
N THR A 98 -5.61 -32.41 26.40
CA THR A 98 -4.45 -31.80 27.09
C THR A 98 -3.48 -31.07 26.16
N ALA A 99 -3.58 -31.25 24.84
CA ALA A 99 -2.65 -30.65 23.87
C ALA A 99 -3.24 -29.51 23.04
N GLU A 100 -4.57 -29.42 22.94
CA GLU A 100 -5.29 -28.32 22.29
C GLU A 100 -5.12 -27.00 23.05
N ASP A 101 -5.07 -25.90 22.31
CA ASP A 101 -4.80 -24.58 22.88
C ASP A 101 -5.82 -23.54 22.37
N PRO A 102 -7.01 -23.43 23.00
CA PRO A 102 -7.96 -22.37 22.71
C PRO A 102 -7.44 -21.03 23.22
N LEU A 103 -7.62 -19.98 22.42
CA LEU A 103 -7.22 -18.64 22.82
C LEU A 103 -8.00 -18.16 24.05
N ASP A 104 -7.27 -17.84 25.13
CA ASP A 104 -7.83 -17.34 26.38
C ASP A 104 -7.87 -15.80 26.41
N PHE A 105 -9.04 -15.24 26.72
CA PHE A 105 -9.27 -13.81 26.88
C PHE A 105 -9.34 -13.37 28.35
N SER A 106 -9.38 -14.33 29.29
CA SER A 106 -9.50 -14.07 30.72
C SER A 106 -8.15 -13.84 31.41
N ALA A 107 -7.07 -14.38 30.84
CA ALA A 107 -5.70 -14.26 31.33
C ALA A 107 -4.71 -13.98 30.19
N PRO A 108 -3.46 -13.57 30.49
CA PRO A 108 -2.42 -13.48 29.47
C PRO A 108 -2.12 -14.85 28.86
N ASP A 109 -2.36 -14.97 27.56
CA ASP A 109 -2.15 -16.21 26.82
C ASP A 109 -0.83 -16.16 26.06
N SER A 110 -0.12 -17.29 25.98
CA SER A 110 1.19 -17.39 25.33
C SER A 110 1.14 -18.04 23.95
N SER A 111 0.07 -18.78 23.65
CA SER A 111 -0.11 -19.41 22.36
C SER A 111 -1.58 -19.76 22.13
N PHE A 112 -1.93 -20.04 20.88
CA PHE A 112 -3.24 -20.60 20.57
C PHE A 112 -3.19 -21.34 19.24
N ASP A 113 -4.12 -22.27 19.05
CA ASP A 113 -4.31 -23.02 17.83
C ASP A 113 -5.20 -22.29 16.83
N THR A 114 -4.93 -22.49 15.55
CA THR A 114 -5.70 -21.99 14.42
C THR A 114 -6.56 -23.10 13.84
N LEU A 115 -7.80 -22.76 13.48
CA LEU A 115 -8.69 -23.66 12.77
C LEU A 115 -8.43 -23.60 11.27
N GLY A 116 -7.95 -24.72 10.74
CA GLY A 116 -7.64 -24.91 9.33
C GLY A 116 -6.19 -24.56 8.98
N PRO A 117 -5.70 -25.08 7.85
CA PRO A 117 -4.32 -24.90 7.44
C PRO A 117 -4.09 -23.48 6.88
N LEU A 118 -3.07 -22.81 7.37
CA LEU A 118 -2.51 -21.60 6.77
C LEU A 118 -1.32 -21.98 5.86
N PRO A 119 -1.06 -21.18 4.81
CA PRO A 119 0.11 -21.30 3.96
C PRO A 119 1.41 -21.56 4.74
N ALA A 120 2.04 -22.71 4.45
CA ALA A 120 3.29 -23.13 5.09
C ALA A 120 4.54 -22.65 4.33
N THR A 121 4.38 -22.03 3.16
CA THR A 121 5.48 -21.53 2.32
C THR A 121 5.07 -20.25 1.57
N GLY A 122 6.07 -19.50 1.09
CA GLY A 122 5.87 -18.29 0.29
C GLY A 122 5.58 -17.03 1.10
N ASP A 123 5.27 -15.94 0.41
CA ASP A 123 5.15 -14.59 1.01
C ASP A 123 4.00 -14.45 2.02
N GLN A 124 3.02 -15.36 1.96
CA GLN A 124 1.88 -15.40 2.89
C GLN A 124 2.14 -16.24 4.14
N GLN A 125 3.27 -16.94 4.21
CA GLN A 125 3.61 -17.75 5.38
C GLN A 125 3.76 -16.87 6.62
N VAL A 126 3.19 -17.31 7.74
CA VAL A 126 3.40 -16.69 9.04
C VAL A 126 4.85 -16.91 9.47
N GLN A 127 5.52 -15.84 9.85
CA GLN A 127 6.93 -15.81 10.22
C GLN A 127 7.09 -15.25 11.63
N PRO A 128 8.17 -15.61 12.34
CA PRO A 128 8.60 -14.87 13.51
C PRO A 128 8.72 -13.38 13.17
N ASN A 129 8.37 -12.52 14.14
CA ASN A 129 8.36 -11.06 14.02
C ASN A 129 7.16 -10.43 13.30
N ASP A 130 6.29 -11.22 12.68
CA ASP A 130 4.96 -10.73 12.32
C ASP A 130 4.14 -10.39 13.57
N TYR A 131 3.01 -9.74 13.37
CA TYR A 131 2.04 -9.52 14.43
C TYR A 131 0.77 -10.30 14.17
N VAL A 132 0.11 -10.73 15.23
CA VAL A 132 -1.28 -11.16 15.19
C VAL A 132 -2.16 -10.08 15.78
N ALA A 133 -3.20 -9.68 15.04
CA ALA A 133 -4.20 -8.73 15.49
C ALA A 133 -5.55 -9.43 15.62
N ILE A 134 -6.22 -9.16 16.74
CA ILE A 134 -7.53 -9.72 17.06
C ILE A 134 -8.51 -8.57 17.23
N HIS A 135 -9.67 -8.72 16.60
CA HIS A 135 -10.80 -7.81 16.69
C HIS A 135 -10.44 -6.30 16.64
N ASN A 136 -9.70 -5.88 15.60
CA ASN A 136 -9.30 -4.48 15.46
C ASN A 136 -10.48 -3.57 15.11
N LEU A 137 -10.89 -2.74 16.06
CA LEU A 137 -12.00 -1.79 15.92
C LEU A 137 -11.50 -0.37 15.61
N GLY A 138 -10.19 -0.10 15.76
CA GLY A 138 -9.62 1.22 15.55
C GLY A 138 -9.98 2.25 16.63
N ILE A 139 -10.40 1.78 17.81
CA ILE A 139 -10.77 2.60 18.97
C ILE A 139 -9.87 2.29 20.17
N ALA A 140 -9.85 3.16 21.17
CA ALA A 140 -9.11 2.92 22.41
C ALA A 140 -9.50 1.56 23.03
N GLY A 141 -8.50 0.76 23.42
CA GLY A 141 -8.69 -0.61 23.91
C GLY A 141 -8.86 -1.69 22.83
N ALA A 142 -8.96 -1.32 21.55
CA ALA A 142 -9.01 -2.26 20.42
C ALA A 142 -8.42 -1.62 19.15
N ASN A 143 -7.22 -1.04 19.30
CA ASN A 143 -6.47 -0.36 18.24
C ASN A 143 -5.10 -1.00 18.04
N ALA A 144 -4.92 -1.64 16.89
CA ALA A 144 -3.72 -2.36 16.51
C ALA A 144 -2.47 -1.48 16.33
N TYR A 145 -2.59 -0.15 16.40
CA TYR A 145 -1.44 0.75 16.45
C TYR A 145 -0.84 0.91 17.86
N ASP A 146 -1.44 0.34 18.89
CA ASP A 146 -0.98 0.45 20.27
C ASP A 146 -0.48 -0.90 20.85
N PRO A 147 0.65 -1.43 20.35
CA PRO A 147 1.19 -2.71 20.81
C PRO A 147 1.74 -2.66 22.25
N ALA A 148 1.86 -1.47 22.85
CA ALA A 148 2.37 -1.27 24.21
C ALA A 148 1.25 -1.01 25.23
N ALA A 149 -0.02 -1.08 24.81
CA ALA A 149 -1.16 -1.02 25.72
C ALA A 149 -1.08 -2.14 26.77
N ALA A 150 -1.74 -1.95 27.92
CA ALA A 150 -1.77 -2.95 28.98
C ALA A 150 -2.43 -4.27 28.52
N ASP A 151 -3.51 -4.15 27.74
CA ASP A 151 -4.21 -5.25 27.06
C ASP A 151 -4.26 -4.93 25.56
N PRO A 152 -3.19 -5.17 24.80
CA PRO A 152 -3.13 -4.82 23.40
C PRO A 152 -3.95 -5.82 22.58
N ASN A 153 -4.66 -5.34 21.55
CA ASN A 153 -5.35 -6.21 20.61
C ASN A 153 -4.44 -6.70 19.46
N ILE A 154 -3.14 -6.45 19.58
CA ILE A 154 -2.09 -6.87 18.66
C ILE A 154 -0.91 -7.41 19.47
N ALA A 155 -0.35 -8.55 19.04
CA ALA A 155 0.77 -9.19 19.70
C ALA A 155 1.81 -9.67 18.68
N ARG A 156 3.07 -9.69 19.07
CA ARG A 156 4.15 -10.14 18.19
C ARG A 156 4.26 -11.67 18.20
N ILE A 157 4.43 -12.28 17.04
CA ILE A 157 4.58 -13.72 16.88
C ILE A 157 6.06 -14.10 17.10
N ALA A 158 6.31 -15.05 17.98
CA ALA A 158 7.63 -15.65 18.21
C ALA A 158 7.86 -16.90 17.36
N ALA A 159 6.84 -17.76 17.26
CA ALA A 159 6.93 -19.00 16.51
C ALA A 159 5.59 -19.36 15.87
N PHE A 160 5.68 -20.15 14.82
CA PHE A 160 4.55 -20.70 14.09
C PHE A 160 4.85 -22.14 13.71
N GLY A 161 3.93 -23.06 14.00
CA GLY A 161 4.18 -24.50 13.83
C GLY A 161 2.90 -25.31 13.75
N ALA A 162 3.03 -26.64 13.85
CA ALA A 162 1.88 -27.54 13.91
C ALA A 162 1.08 -27.31 15.20
N GLY A 163 -0.24 -27.34 15.09
CA GLY A 163 -1.16 -27.30 16.23
C GLY A 163 -1.34 -28.68 16.86
N ALA A 164 -2.29 -28.78 17.78
CA ALA A 164 -2.61 -30.04 18.46
C ALA A 164 -3.18 -31.09 17.51
N LEU A 165 -4.07 -30.69 16.60
CA LEU A 165 -4.75 -31.59 15.68
C LEU A 165 -4.23 -31.50 14.25
N ALA A 166 -4.60 -32.49 13.44
CA ALA A 166 -4.32 -32.48 12.01
C ALA A 166 -4.98 -31.27 11.34
N ASN A 167 -4.23 -30.61 10.45
CA ASN A 167 -4.65 -29.38 9.76
C ASN A 167 -4.87 -28.17 10.69
N GLU A 168 -4.27 -28.18 11.87
CA GLU A 168 -4.15 -27.01 12.74
C GLU A 168 -2.71 -26.55 12.81
N GLN A 169 -2.56 -25.27 13.12
CA GLN A 169 -1.27 -24.65 13.36
C GLN A 169 -1.32 -23.89 14.68
N ARG A 170 -0.18 -23.73 15.31
CA ARG A 170 -0.04 -22.98 16.56
C ARG A 170 0.68 -21.67 16.32
N ILE A 171 0.11 -20.59 16.82
CA ILE A 171 0.78 -19.29 16.92
C ILE A 171 1.30 -19.17 18.34
N THR A 172 2.61 -18.98 18.51
CA THR A 172 3.22 -18.67 19.80
C THR A 172 3.56 -17.19 19.85
N LEU A 173 3.12 -16.51 20.89
CA LEU A 173 3.34 -15.09 21.11
C LEU A 173 4.72 -14.85 21.74
N ALA A 174 5.36 -13.74 21.38
CA ALA A 174 6.66 -13.36 21.93
C ALA A 174 6.57 -12.90 23.39
N ALA A 175 5.39 -12.43 23.80
CA ALA A 175 5.05 -12.15 25.19
C ALA A 175 3.61 -12.62 25.42
N ALA A 176 3.35 -13.20 26.59
CA ALA A 176 2.00 -13.58 26.96
C ALA A 176 1.10 -12.33 26.94
N THR A 177 0.01 -12.40 26.20
CA THR A 177 -0.85 -11.25 25.91
C THR A 177 -2.29 -11.61 26.23
N ARG A 178 -2.96 -10.75 27.01
CA ARG A 178 -4.40 -10.84 27.19
C ARG A 178 -5.06 -9.94 26.15
N PHE A 179 -5.68 -10.54 25.14
CA PHE A 179 -6.45 -9.77 24.17
C PHE A 179 -7.72 -9.22 24.83
N PRO A 180 -8.09 -7.96 24.58
CA PRO A 180 -9.15 -7.29 25.32
C PRO A 180 -10.55 -7.74 24.91
N LEU A 181 -10.73 -8.16 23.65
CA LEU A 181 -12.04 -8.48 23.07
C LEU A 181 -11.94 -9.67 22.12
N GLU A 182 -12.91 -10.58 22.24
CA GLU A 182 -13.12 -11.68 21.29
C GLU A 182 -13.64 -11.16 19.94
N SER A 183 -13.17 -11.76 18.84
CA SER A 183 -13.78 -11.53 17.54
C SER A 183 -15.07 -12.35 17.44
N PRO A 184 -16.23 -11.76 17.09
CA PRO A 184 -17.48 -12.52 16.92
C PRO A 184 -17.37 -13.63 15.87
N GLY A 185 -16.50 -13.45 14.87
CA GLY A 185 -16.21 -14.46 13.85
C GLY A 185 -15.08 -15.43 14.23
N ARG A 186 -14.56 -15.32 15.46
CA ARG A 186 -13.35 -15.99 15.95
C ARG A 186 -12.14 -15.76 15.05
N ARG A 187 -12.02 -14.56 14.47
CA ARG A 187 -11.00 -14.24 13.47
C ARG A 187 -9.75 -13.64 14.09
N PHE A 188 -8.62 -13.93 13.47
CA PHE A 188 -7.38 -13.20 13.67
C PHE A 188 -6.77 -12.83 12.31
N PHE A 189 -5.93 -11.80 12.30
CA PHE A 189 -5.19 -11.36 11.12
C PHE A 189 -3.70 -11.39 11.43
N VAL A 190 -2.89 -11.81 10.45
CA VAL A 190 -1.43 -11.75 10.51
C VAL A 190 -0.98 -10.50 9.78
N VAL A 191 -0.42 -9.57 10.54
CA VAL A 191 0.04 -8.25 10.11
C VAL A 191 1.54 -8.30 9.90
N SER A 192 1.99 -7.99 8.68
CA SER A 192 3.41 -7.95 8.32
C SER A 192 4.10 -6.65 8.77
N GLY A 193 3.32 -5.60 9.02
CA GLY A 193 3.82 -4.32 9.52
C GLY A 193 3.10 -3.12 8.91
N PRO A 194 3.51 -1.90 9.30
CA PRO A 194 2.92 -0.68 8.80
C PRO A 194 3.49 -0.30 7.43
N ALA A 195 2.64 0.29 6.60
CA ALA A 195 2.98 0.83 5.29
C ALA A 195 2.40 2.23 5.15
N THR A 196 3.25 3.23 4.86
CA THR A 196 2.84 4.61 4.63
C THR A 196 3.08 5.01 3.18
N TYR A 197 2.06 5.54 2.52
CA TYR A 197 2.19 6.26 1.26
C TYR A 197 2.37 7.75 1.56
N ALA A 198 3.48 8.31 1.11
CA ALA A 198 3.89 9.67 1.40
C ALA A 198 4.02 10.47 0.10
N CYS A 199 3.29 11.58 0.01
CA CYS A 199 3.36 12.53 -1.08
C CYS A 199 4.20 13.76 -0.71
N LEU A 200 5.47 13.71 -1.10
CA LEU A 200 6.49 14.68 -0.72
C LEU A 200 6.71 15.72 -1.83
N GLY A 201 6.90 16.99 -1.46
CA GLY A 201 7.36 18.03 -2.38
C GLY A 201 6.44 18.34 -3.57
N VAL A 202 5.17 17.94 -3.51
CA VAL A 202 4.21 18.10 -4.62
C VAL A 202 4.00 19.57 -4.96
N GLY A 203 4.06 19.85 -6.26
CA GLY A 203 3.94 21.17 -6.84
C GLY A 203 4.42 21.13 -8.28
N THR A 204 4.50 22.30 -8.92
CA THR A 204 4.96 22.44 -10.29
C THR A 204 6.01 23.53 -10.39
N ALA A 205 7.11 23.26 -11.08
CA ALA A 205 8.16 24.24 -11.37
C ALA A 205 8.73 23.98 -12.76
N ALA A 206 8.91 25.05 -13.55
CA ALA A 206 9.50 24.98 -14.90
C ALA A 206 8.85 23.93 -15.85
N GLY A 207 7.53 23.73 -15.73
CA GLY A 207 6.78 22.76 -16.53
C GLY A 207 6.91 21.30 -16.08
N GLU A 208 7.52 21.06 -14.93
CA GLU A 208 7.70 19.73 -14.33
C GLU A 208 7.00 19.68 -12.97
N GLY A 209 6.47 18.51 -12.59
CA GLY A 209 6.08 18.28 -11.22
C GLY A 209 7.30 18.16 -10.31
N THR A 210 7.23 18.69 -9.09
CA THR A 210 8.35 18.70 -8.15
C THR A 210 8.29 17.56 -7.13
N GLY A 211 7.15 16.88 -7.03
CA GLY A 211 6.88 15.93 -5.97
C GLY A 211 7.22 14.48 -6.31
N THR A 212 7.12 13.65 -5.28
CA THR A 212 7.22 12.19 -5.38
C THR A 212 6.15 11.52 -4.54
N LEU A 213 5.63 10.39 -5.03
CA LEU A 213 4.86 9.43 -4.24
C LEU A 213 5.81 8.31 -3.82
N ARG A 214 5.89 8.06 -2.52
CA ARG A 214 6.81 7.08 -1.95
C ARG A 214 6.07 6.13 -1.02
N LEU A 215 6.54 4.88 -0.96
CA LEU A 215 6.12 3.88 0.01
C LEU A 215 7.19 3.77 1.10
N TRP A 216 6.79 3.93 2.34
CA TRP A 216 7.61 3.68 3.53
C TRP A 216 7.11 2.39 4.21
N SER A 217 8.04 1.51 4.59
CA SER A 217 7.72 0.23 5.23
C SER A 217 8.81 -0.21 6.19
N GLY A 218 8.60 -1.29 6.95
CA GLY A 218 9.66 -1.89 7.78
C GLY A 218 10.02 -1.09 9.04
N TYR A 219 9.13 -0.21 9.50
CA TYR A 219 9.29 0.54 10.75
C TYR A 219 8.33 0.04 11.84
N ALA A 220 8.52 0.51 13.07
CA ALA A 220 7.72 0.09 14.22
C ALA A 220 6.25 0.55 14.15
N ILE A 221 5.34 -0.29 14.66
CA ILE A 221 3.92 0.07 14.83
C ILE A 221 3.80 0.97 16.07
N GLU A 222 3.22 2.16 15.89
CA GLU A 222 3.09 3.15 16.95
C GLU A 222 1.77 3.93 16.84
N PRO A 223 1.18 4.36 17.97
CA PRO A 223 -0.13 5.00 17.98
C PRO A 223 -0.12 6.38 17.33
N ARG A 224 0.96 7.18 17.49
CA ARG A 224 1.14 8.50 16.86
C ARG A 224 -0.09 9.43 16.94
N GLY A 225 -0.84 9.36 18.04
CA GLY A 225 -2.07 10.12 18.22
C GLY A 225 -3.15 9.84 17.15
N GLY A 226 -3.13 8.67 16.52
CA GLY A 226 -4.04 8.30 15.43
C GLY A 226 -3.64 8.84 14.06
N LEU A 227 -2.44 9.42 13.90
CA LEU A 227 -1.97 9.99 12.65
C LEU A 227 -0.84 9.16 12.02
N PRO A 228 -0.74 9.15 10.68
CA PRO A 228 0.40 8.55 10.00
C PRO A 228 1.69 9.34 10.25
N PRO A 229 2.88 8.76 10.02
CA PRO A 229 4.12 9.50 10.06
C PRO A 229 4.16 10.52 8.90
N THR A 230 4.59 11.74 9.19
CA THR A 230 4.77 12.82 8.19
C THR A 230 6.22 13.01 7.78
N THR A 231 7.14 12.29 8.44
CA THR A 231 8.56 12.17 8.10
C THR A 231 8.93 10.70 8.05
N LEU A 232 9.97 10.36 7.29
CA LEU A 232 10.42 8.98 7.15
C LEU A 232 10.76 8.41 8.54
N PRO A 233 10.06 7.36 9.02
CA PRO A 233 10.31 6.80 10.34
C PRO A 233 11.71 6.18 10.45
N ALA A 234 12.26 6.17 11.66
CA ALA A 234 13.55 5.53 11.91
C ALA A 234 13.50 4.03 11.57
N GLY A 235 14.52 3.54 10.85
CA GLY A 235 14.59 2.14 10.41
C GLY A 235 13.67 1.79 9.23
N ALA A 236 12.86 2.74 8.73
CA ALA A 236 12.01 2.49 7.57
C ALA A 236 12.84 2.27 6.30
N THR A 237 12.37 1.36 5.46
CA THR A 237 12.75 1.26 4.06
C THR A 237 11.84 2.14 3.21
N GLU A 238 12.39 2.68 2.13
CA GLU A 238 11.68 3.59 1.24
C GLU A 238 11.76 3.12 -0.21
N ALA A 239 10.65 3.21 -0.92
CA ALA A 239 10.56 2.92 -2.35
C ALA A 239 9.85 4.06 -3.10
N LEU A 240 10.43 4.51 -4.21
CA LEU A 240 9.81 5.49 -5.11
C LEU A 240 8.72 4.79 -5.95
N LEU A 241 7.50 5.32 -5.93
CA LEU A 241 6.39 4.83 -6.75
C LEU A 241 6.12 5.70 -7.97
N ALA A 242 6.18 7.01 -7.80
CA ALA A 242 6.06 7.98 -8.88
C ALA A 242 6.90 9.22 -8.61
N ASN A 243 7.46 9.80 -9.66
CA ASN A 243 8.13 11.10 -9.68
C ASN A 243 7.29 12.12 -10.44
N ASN A 244 7.77 13.37 -10.47
CA ASN A 244 7.13 14.48 -11.17
C ASN A 244 5.67 14.71 -10.74
N VAL A 245 5.39 14.45 -9.46
CA VAL A 245 4.05 14.56 -8.89
C VAL A 245 3.72 16.04 -8.69
N SER A 246 2.69 16.51 -9.40
CA SER A 246 2.19 17.88 -9.39
C SER A 246 0.96 18.08 -8.51
N ALA A 247 0.17 17.02 -8.32
CA ALA A 247 -0.92 16.98 -7.36
C ALA A 247 -0.96 15.60 -6.67
N CYS A 248 -1.26 15.57 -5.38
CA CYS A 248 -1.51 14.33 -4.67
C CYS A 248 -2.47 14.57 -3.53
N GLN A 249 -3.49 13.72 -3.45
CA GLN A 249 -4.46 13.70 -2.38
C GLN A 249 -4.77 12.24 -2.01
N LEU A 250 -4.66 11.93 -0.73
CA LEU A 250 -4.93 10.64 -0.12
C LEU A 250 -6.04 10.84 0.92
N ASP A 251 -7.23 10.35 0.62
CA ASP A 251 -8.40 10.50 1.47
C ASP A 251 -8.82 9.14 2.04
N TYR A 252 -9.32 9.13 3.28
CA TYR A 252 -9.95 7.95 3.87
C TYR A 252 -11.29 8.33 4.49
N THR A 253 -12.32 7.56 4.16
CA THR A 253 -13.66 7.69 4.74
C THR A 253 -14.07 6.35 5.36
N ALA A 254 -14.29 6.34 6.67
CA ALA A 254 -14.85 5.18 7.36
C ALA A 254 -16.37 5.09 7.11
N LEU A 255 -16.86 3.88 6.81
CA LEU A 255 -18.27 3.58 6.56
C LEU A 255 -18.73 2.48 7.55
N PRO A 256 -18.85 2.80 8.85
CA PRO A 256 -19.05 1.80 9.91
C PRO A 256 -20.34 1.00 9.75
N MET A 257 -21.42 1.63 9.26
CA MET A 257 -22.71 0.96 8.98
C MET A 257 -22.62 -0.11 7.90
N LEU A 258 -21.59 -0.06 7.03
CA LEU A 258 -21.36 -1.02 5.96
C LEU A 258 -20.21 -1.99 6.29
N GLY A 259 -19.57 -1.85 7.46
CA GLY A 259 -18.35 -2.60 7.79
C GLY A 259 -17.24 -2.38 6.76
N ARG A 260 -17.15 -1.18 6.18
CA ARG A 260 -16.20 -0.84 5.11
C ARG A 260 -15.48 0.47 5.38
N GLY A 261 -14.39 0.68 4.67
CA GLY A 261 -13.73 1.96 4.51
C GLY A 261 -13.50 2.25 3.02
N LEU A 262 -13.44 3.51 2.64
CA LEU A 262 -13.13 3.94 1.28
C LEU A 262 -11.85 4.76 1.32
N VAL A 263 -10.85 4.34 0.55
CA VAL A 263 -9.64 5.13 0.32
C VAL A 263 -9.70 5.71 -1.09
N GLY A 264 -9.65 7.03 -1.18
CA GLY A 264 -9.52 7.76 -2.43
C GLY A 264 -8.08 8.19 -2.65
N VAL A 265 -7.55 7.97 -3.84
CA VAL A 265 -6.21 8.40 -4.23
C VAL A 265 -6.32 9.21 -5.52
N ARG A 266 -5.92 10.48 -5.46
CA ARG A 266 -5.79 11.35 -6.63
C ARG A 266 -4.31 11.67 -6.85
N LEU A 267 -3.81 11.37 -8.04
CA LEU A 267 -2.42 11.59 -8.41
C LEU A 267 -2.36 12.38 -9.72
N GLY A 268 -1.72 13.55 -9.68
CA GLY A 268 -1.36 14.35 -10.85
C GLY A 268 0.14 14.25 -11.10
N ILE A 269 0.55 13.94 -12.32
CA ILE A 269 1.95 13.94 -12.76
C ILE A 269 2.08 14.96 -13.89
N THR A 270 3.05 15.87 -13.77
CA THR A 270 3.32 16.89 -14.80
C THR A 270 4.71 16.71 -15.39
N ARG A 271 4.81 16.61 -16.72
CA ARG A 271 6.07 16.71 -17.47
C ARG A 271 5.91 17.60 -18.68
N ALA A 272 6.93 18.43 -18.97
CA ALA A 272 6.96 19.34 -20.12
C ALA A 272 5.66 20.16 -20.33
N ASN A 273 5.12 20.73 -19.23
CA ASN A 273 3.85 21.48 -19.17
C ASN A 273 2.59 20.66 -19.47
N GLU A 274 2.70 19.33 -19.51
CA GLU A 274 1.57 18.44 -19.68
C GLU A 274 1.27 17.69 -18.38
N THR A 275 0.00 17.64 -18.00
CA THR A 275 -0.46 16.99 -16.77
C THR A 275 -1.41 15.84 -17.06
N VAL A 276 -1.09 14.67 -16.50
CA VAL A 276 -2.02 13.53 -16.42
C VAL A 276 -2.51 13.44 -14.99
N THR A 277 -3.83 13.37 -14.79
CA THR A 277 -4.43 13.16 -13.47
C THR A 277 -5.20 11.85 -13.45
N LEU A 278 -4.86 11.00 -12.50
CA LEU A 278 -5.57 9.76 -12.22
C LEU A 278 -6.30 9.86 -10.88
N PHE A 279 -7.45 9.20 -10.82
CA PHE A 279 -8.21 9.03 -9.61
C PHE A 279 -8.58 7.55 -9.45
N PHE A 280 -8.44 7.04 -8.24
CA PHE A 280 -8.80 5.66 -7.92
C PHE A 280 -9.44 5.59 -6.53
N GLU A 281 -10.35 4.64 -6.38
CA GLU A 281 -10.96 4.30 -5.10
C GLU A 281 -10.82 2.81 -4.80
N ALA A 282 -10.30 2.51 -3.61
CA ALA A 282 -10.25 1.16 -3.08
C ALA A 282 -11.12 1.06 -1.83
N GLN A 283 -11.89 -0.03 -1.73
CA GLN A 283 -12.59 -0.37 -0.50
C GLN A 283 -11.70 -1.21 0.42
N ILE A 284 -11.75 -0.89 1.70
CA ILE A 284 -11.20 -1.69 2.80
C ILE A 284 -12.36 -2.46 3.44
N ASN A 285 -12.15 -3.75 3.69
CA ASN A 285 -13.08 -4.53 4.49
C ASN A 285 -12.82 -4.26 5.98
N ASN A 286 -13.71 -3.54 6.65
CA ASN A 286 -13.60 -3.16 8.06
C ASN A 286 -14.39 -4.11 8.97
N VAL A 287 -14.50 -5.39 8.58
CA VAL A 287 -15.04 -6.47 9.42
C VAL A 287 -13.88 -7.24 10.04
N PRO A 288 -13.55 -6.98 11.32
CA PRO A 288 -12.45 -7.65 12.04
C PRO A 288 -12.83 -9.06 12.55
#